data_AF-A0A961WX75-F1
#
_entry.id   AF-A0A961WX75-F1
#
_cell.length_a   1.000
_cell.length_b   1.000
_cell.length_c   1.000
_cell.angle_alpha   90.00
_cell.angle_beta   90.00
_cell.angle_gamma   90.00
#
_symmetry.space_group_name_H-M   'P 1'
#
loop_
_entity.id
_entity.type
_entity.pdbx_description
1 polymer ?
#
loop_
_entity_poly.entity_id
_entity_poly.type
_entity_poly.pdbx_seq_one_letter_code
_entity_poly.pdbx_strand_id
1 'polypeptide(L)'
;AEGRETVSKMVRIADMTRAAFINGDLSTVMSPRTVITWAENTEIFSDIGMAFRLTFLNKCDELERATVAEFYQRAFGEEIADSVANLVLA
;
A
#
# COMPACT_ATOMS: atom_id res chain seq x y z
N ALA A 1 -11.04 15.45 11.40
CA ALA A 1 -12.00 14.59 10.66
C ALA A 1 -11.30 13.90 9.48
N GLU A 2 -10.51 14.65 8.71
CA GLU A 2 -9.72 14.17 7.56
C GLU A 2 -8.77 13.00 7.86
N GLY A 3 -7.99 13.05 8.95
CA GLY A 3 -7.11 11.94 9.34
C GLY A 3 -7.84 10.61 9.58
N ARG A 4 -9.11 10.64 10.01
CA ARG A 4 -9.90 9.41 10.20
C ARG A 4 -10.28 8.77 8.86
N GLU A 5 -10.53 9.57 7.83
CA GLU A 5 -10.80 9.06 6.48
C GLU A 5 -9.54 8.43 5.89
N THR A 6 -8.39 9.10 6.01
CA THR A 6 -7.10 8.55 5.57
C THR A 6 -6.80 7.22 6.24
N VAL A 7 -6.92 7.13 7.57
CA VAL A 7 -6.71 5.86 8.29
C VAL A 7 -7.73 4.80 7.85
N SER A 8 -8.98 5.16 7.57
CA SER A 8 -9.97 4.22 7.04
C SER A 8 -9.56 3.66 5.66
N LYS A 9 -8.96 4.49 4.80
CA LYS A 9 -8.40 4.03 3.51
C LYS A 9 -7.18 3.12 3.71
N MET A 10 -6.33 3.42 4.69
CA MET A 10 -5.19 2.55 5.04
C MET A 10 -5.65 1.16 5.51
N VAL A 11 -6.66 1.10 6.39
CA VAL A 11 -7.25 -0.16 6.84
C VAL A 11 -7.89 -0.92 5.67
N ARG A 12 -8.56 -0.22 4.75
CA ARG A 12 -9.14 -0.85 3.56
C ARG A 12 -8.09 -1.56 2.69
N ILE A 13 -6.89 -1.01 2.53
CA ILE A 13 -5.79 -1.71 1.83
C ILE A 13 -5.32 -2.92 2.62
N ALA A 14 -5.20 -2.80 3.95
CA ALA A 14 -4.87 -3.94 4.79
C ALA A 14 -5.90 -5.08 4.66
N ASP A 15 -7.19 -4.76 4.47
CA ASP A 15 -8.23 -5.75 4.22
C ASP A 15 -8.05 -6.44 2.85
N MET A 16 -7.77 -5.66 1.80
CA MET A 16 -7.51 -6.18 0.45
C MET A 16 -6.27 -7.09 0.41
N THR A 17 -5.18 -6.70 1.06
CA THR A 17 -3.96 -7.53 1.14
C THR A 17 -4.20 -8.84 1.87
N ARG A 18 -5.02 -8.85 2.94
CA ARG A 18 -5.40 -10.08 3.65
C ARG A 18 -6.28 -10.99 2.78
N ALA A 19 -7.22 -10.43 2.02
CA ALA A 19 -8.03 -11.20 1.08
C ALA A 19 -7.18 -11.83 -0.03
N ALA A 20 -6.27 -11.06 -0.62
CA ALA A 20 -5.35 -11.54 -1.65
C ALA A 20 -4.41 -12.63 -1.13
N PHE A 21 -3.93 -12.51 0.11
CA PHE A 21 -3.14 -13.57 0.74
C PHE A 21 -3.94 -14.87 0.92
N ILE A 22 -5.20 -14.80 1.33
CA ILE A 22 -6.07 -15.99 1.44
C ILE A 22 -6.30 -16.65 0.08
N ASN A 23 -6.38 -15.86 -0.99
CA ASN A 23 -6.55 -16.36 -2.35
C ASN A 23 -5.24 -16.90 -2.97
N GLY A 24 -4.08 -16.63 -2.36
CA GLY A 24 -2.77 -17.01 -2.88
C GLY A 24 -2.17 -16.01 -3.88
N ASP A 25 -2.78 -14.83 -4.06
CA ASP A 25 -2.31 -13.77 -4.95
C ASP A 25 -1.16 -12.96 -4.34
N LEU A 26 -1.05 -12.95 -3.01
CA LEU A 26 0.05 -12.32 -2.26
C LEU A 26 0.67 -13.29 -1.26
N SER A 27 1.98 -13.19 -1.10
CA SER A 27 2.76 -13.92 -0.09
C SER A 27 2.89 -13.16 1.24
N THR A 28 2.54 -11.87 1.26
CA THR A 28 2.72 -10.98 2.43
C THR A 28 1.44 -10.23 2.79
N VAL A 29 1.17 -10.08 4.10
CA VAL A 29 0.00 -9.37 4.64
C VAL A 29 0.36 -8.09 5.38
N MET A 30 -0.57 -7.14 5.42
CA MET A 30 -0.49 -6.01 6.34
C MET A 30 -1.09 -6.37 7.70
N SER A 31 -0.26 -6.33 8.75
CA SER A 31 -0.73 -6.42 10.13
C SER A 31 -1.25 -5.06 10.63
N PRO A 32 -2.02 -4.99 11.73
CA PRO A 32 -2.38 -3.72 12.36
C PRO A 32 -1.15 -2.84 12.67
N ARG A 33 -0.02 -3.46 13.05
CA ARG A 33 1.25 -2.75 13.26
C ARG A 33 1.76 -2.09 11.98
N THR A 34 1.66 -2.77 10.85
CA THR A 34 2.05 -2.22 9.55
C THR A 34 1.22 -0.98 9.20
N VAL A 35 -0.09 -0.99 9.50
CA VAL A 35 -0.97 0.17 9.29
C VAL A 35 -0.57 1.35 10.18
N ILE A 36 -0.27 1.10 11.46
CA ILE A 36 0.19 2.14 12.40
C ILE A 36 1.51 2.74 11.92
N THR A 37 2.50 1.90 11.59
CA THR A 37 3.80 2.38 11.08
C THR A 37 3.65 3.17 9.78
N TRP A 38 2.71 2.79 8.91
CA TRP A 38 2.44 3.56 7.71
C TRP A 38 1.86 4.94 8.03
N ALA A 39 0.91 5.03 8.97
CA ALA A 39 0.37 6.31 9.43
C ALA A 39 1.45 7.20 10.06
N GLU A 40 2.31 6.66 10.92
CA GLU A 40 3.44 7.39 11.51
C GLU A 40 4.43 7.89 10.44
N ASN A 41 4.79 7.04 9.49
CA ASN A 41 5.65 7.43 8.37
C ASN A 41 5.01 8.52 7.51
N THR A 42 3.69 8.49 7.34
CA THR A 42 2.95 9.53 6.61
C THR A 42 3.11 10.88 7.30
N GLU A 43 3.03 10.93 8.63
CA GLU A 43 3.24 12.16 9.39
C GLU A 43 4.69 12.66 9.30
N ILE A 44 5.67 11.74 9.31
CA ILE A 44 7.11 12.08 9.22
C ILE A 44 7.47 12.62 7.84
N PHE A 45 7.06 11.93 6.77
CA PHE A 45 7.45 12.28 5.40
C PHE A 45 6.51 13.30 4.75
N SER A 46 5.31 13.51 5.33
CA SER A 46 4.24 14.31 4.71
C SER A 46 3.85 13.84 3.31
N ASP A 47 4.03 12.54 3.04
CA ASP A 47 3.72 11.89 1.76
C ASP A 47 3.20 10.46 2.02
N ILE A 48 1.91 10.24 1.73
CA ILE A 48 1.22 8.96 1.97
C ILE A 48 1.80 7.85 1.07
N GLY A 49 2.06 8.16 -0.20
CA GLY A 49 2.52 7.19 -1.20
C GLY A 49 3.96 6.75 -0.93
N MET A 50 4.84 7.69 -0.63
CA MET A 50 6.21 7.39 -0.19
C MET A 50 6.21 6.57 1.10
N ALA A 51 5.40 6.96 2.09
CA ALA A 51 5.28 6.22 3.35
C ALA A 51 4.79 4.78 3.12
N PHE A 52 3.85 4.57 2.19
CA PHE A 52 3.35 3.23 1.84
C PHE A 52 4.44 2.37 1.20
N ARG A 53 5.22 2.95 0.28
CA ARG A 53 6.34 2.26 -0.39
C ARG A 53 7.33 1.71 0.61
N LEU A 54 7.79 2.56 1.52
CA LEU A 54 8.77 2.20 2.55
C LEU A 54 8.19 1.20 3.55
N THR A 55 6.90 1.31 3.87
CA THR A 55 6.28 0.48 4.91
C THR A 55 5.91 -0.92 4.43
N PHE A 56 5.42 -1.05 3.19
CA PHE A 56 4.83 -2.29 2.69
C PHE A 56 5.28 -2.66 1.28
N LEU A 57 5.09 -1.79 0.27
CA LEU A 57 5.30 -2.16 -1.14
C LEU A 57 6.70 -2.72 -1.42
N ASN A 58 7.75 -2.13 -0.82
CA ASN A 58 9.12 -2.57 -1.01
C ASN A 58 9.41 -3.96 -0.44
N LYS A 59 8.56 -4.46 0.46
CA LYS A 59 8.67 -5.79 1.08
C LYS A 59 7.98 -6.86 0.24
N CYS A 60 7.11 -6.48 -0.69
CA CYS A 60 6.42 -7.40 -1.58
C CYS A 60 7.37 -7.91 -2.67
N ASP A 61 7.11 -9.14 -3.12
CA ASP A 61 7.75 -9.69 -4.31
C ASP A 61 7.48 -8.79 -5.53
N GLU A 62 8.43 -8.72 -6.45
CA GLU A 62 8.33 -7.82 -7.61
C GLU A 62 7.09 -8.11 -8.47
N LEU A 63 6.70 -9.37 -8.62
CA LEU A 63 5.52 -9.79 -9.38
C LEU A 63 4.21 -9.39 -8.68
N GLU A 64 4.23 -9.28 -7.35
CA GLU A 64 3.08 -8.93 -6.52
C GLU A 64 2.85 -7.42 -6.41
N ARG A 65 3.88 -6.61 -6.67
CA ARG A 65 3.82 -5.14 -6.50
C ARG A 65 2.75 -4.48 -7.37
N ALA A 66 2.47 -5.02 -8.56
CA ALA A 66 1.41 -4.51 -9.43
C ALA A 66 0.03 -4.64 -8.77
N THR A 67 -0.26 -5.80 -8.19
CA THR A 67 -1.50 -6.06 -7.44
C THR A 67 -1.63 -5.14 -6.23
N VAL A 68 -0.55 -4.93 -5.48
CA VAL A 68 -0.55 -4.03 -4.32
C VAL A 68 -0.70 -2.57 -4.73
N ALA A 69 -0.13 -2.15 -5.87
CA ALA A 69 -0.32 -0.81 -6.42
C ALA A 69 -1.78 -0.57 -6.84
N GLU A 70 -2.45 -1.57 -7.45
CA GLU A 70 -3.88 -1.49 -7.76
C GLU A 70 -4.72 -1.31 -6.48
N PHE A 71 -4.39 -2.00 -5.39
CA PHE A 71 -5.08 -1.82 -4.10
C PHE A 71 -4.93 -0.41 -3.58
N TYR A 72 -3.74 0.18 -3.70
CA TYR A 72 -3.52 1.57 -3.34
C TYR A 72 -4.37 2.52 -4.20
N GLN A 73 -4.35 2.35 -5.52
CA GLN A 73 -5.15 3.14 -6.46
C GLN A 73 -6.66 3.02 -6.15
N ARG A 74 -7.16 1.82 -5.82
CA ARG A 74 -8.57 1.60 -5.49
C ARG A 74 -9.01 2.25 -4.19
N ALA A 75 -8.09 2.49 -3.26
CA ALA A 75 -8.38 3.11 -1.97
C ALA A 75 -8.17 4.63 -1.98
N PHE A 76 -7.14 5.12 -2.68
CA PHE A 76 -6.74 6.53 -2.68
C PHE A 76 -7.04 7.27 -3.99
N GLY A 77 -7.29 6.56 -5.10
CA GLY A 77 -7.49 7.17 -6.42
C GLY A 77 -6.21 7.68 -7.06
N GLU A 78 -5.05 7.31 -6.52
CA GLU A 78 -3.73 7.79 -6.94
C GLU A 78 -2.82 6.62 -7.32
N GLU A 79 -1.92 6.84 -8.28
CA GLU A 79 -0.90 5.85 -8.64
C GLU A 79 0.37 6.04 -7.84
N ILE A 80 1.03 4.92 -7.51
CA ILE A 80 2.35 4.96 -6.88
C ILE A 80 3.42 4.97 -7.97
N ALA A 81 4.30 5.96 -7.91
CA ALA A 81 5.34 6.26 -8.88
C ALA A 81 6.41 5.17 -9.12
N ASP A 82 6.28 3.99 -8.51
CA ASP A 82 7.29 2.91 -8.54
C ASP A 82 6.69 1.55 -8.91
N SER A 83 5.45 1.55 -9.40
CA SER A 83 4.87 0.36 -10.02
C SER A 83 5.75 -0.02 -11.20
N VAL A 84 6.15 -1.28 -11.32
CA VAL A 84 7.04 -1.80 -12.38
C VAL A 84 6.61 -1.32 -13.79
N ALA A 85 5.33 -0.99 -13.97
CA ALA A 85 4.78 -0.27 -15.12
C ALA A 85 5.57 0.98 -15.56
N ASN A 86 6.13 1.77 -14.64
CA ASN A 86 6.92 2.96 -14.95
C ASN A 86 8.32 2.65 -15.50
N LEU A 87 8.87 1.46 -15.24
CA LEU A 87 10.16 1.04 -15.80
C LEU A 87 10.03 0.46 -17.21
N VAL A 88 8.86 -0.06 -17.57
CA VAL A 88 8.60 -0.66 -18.90
C VAL A 88 8.28 0.41 -19.96
N LEU A 89 7.94 1.64 -19.54
CA LEU A 89 7.60 2.76 -20.43
C LEU A 89 8.72 3.80 -20.58
N ALA A 90 9.92 3.53 -20.04
CA ALA A 90 11.09 4.40 -20.11
C ALA A 90 12.18 3.86 -21.06
#